data_AF-A0A7Y6IJZ4-F1
#
_entry.id   AF-A0A7Y6IJZ4-F1
#
_cell.length_a   1.000
_cell.length_b   1.000
_cell.length_c   1.000
_cell.angle_alpha   90.00
_cell.angle_beta   90.00
_cell.angle_gamma   90.00
#
_symmetry.space_group_name_H-M   'P 1'
#
loop_
_entity.id
_entity.type
_entity.pdbx_description
1 polymer ?
#
loop_
_entity_poly.entity_id
_entity_poly.type
_entity_poly.pdbx_seq_one_letter_code
_entity_poly.pdbx_strand_id
1 'polypeptide(L)'
;MTTFRISEAAALLGVSADTVRRWVDAGRLAAERDEHGHRQVNGADLAAFARAQVGETESSNRSSARNRFRGIVTEVVRDAVMAQVEIAAGPFRVVSLMSRQAADELGLEVGVVAIAVIKSTNVVVEIPGHERVPSSL
;
A
#
# COMPACT_ATOMS: atom_id res chain seq x y z
N MET A 1 -26.70 -10.56 6.65
CA MET A 1 -25.72 -9.60 6.08
C MET A 1 -25.00 -8.95 7.24
N THR A 2 -23.69 -8.75 7.16
CA THR A 2 -22.93 -8.09 8.23
C THR A 2 -23.18 -6.58 8.19
N THR A 3 -23.46 -5.99 9.34
CA THR A 3 -23.61 -4.55 9.52
C THR A 3 -22.57 -4.04 10.51
N PHE A 4 -22.12 -2.81 10.29
CA PHE A 4 -21.10 -2.16 11.11
C PHE A 4 -21.64 -0.88 11.70
N ARG A 5 -21.34 -0.63 12.98
CA ARG A 5 -21.50 0.69 13.57
C ARG A 5 -20.54 1.66 12.89
N ILE A 6 -20.86 2.96 12.95
CA ILE A 6 -20.01 4.02 12.41
C ILE A 6 -18.56 3.93 12.94
N SER A 7 -18.39 3.59 14.22
CA SER A 7 -17.06 3.41 14.83
C SER A 7 -16.28 2.23 14.25
N GLU A 8 -16.95 1.12 13.97
CA GLU A 8 -16.32 -0.08 13.39
C GLU A 8 -15.97 0.16 11.92
N ALA A 9 -16.87 0.80 11.18
CA ALA A 9 -16.61 1.24 9.80
C ALA A 9 -15.43 2.21 9.74
N ALA A 10 -15.34 3.14 10.68
CA ALA A 10 -14.23 4.09 10.78
C ALA A 10 -12.89 3.39 11.04
N ALA A 11 -12.87 2.40 11.93
CA ALA A 11 -11.68 1.59 12.19
C ALA A 11 -11.24 0.81 10.94
N LEU A 12 -12.17 0.22 10.20
CA LEU A 12 -11.89 -0.50 8.95
C LEU A 12 -11.38 0.41 7.82
N LEU A 13 -11.87 1.65 7.76
CA LEU A 13 -11.47 2.65 6.75
C LEU A 13 -10.24 3.48 7.16
N GLY A 14 -9.73 3.31 8.38
CA GLY A 14 -8.57 4.07 8.87
C GLY A 14 -8.82 5.57 9.06
N VAL A 15 -10.06 5.98 9.33
CA VAL A 15 -10.46 7.39 9.54
C VAL A 15 -11.20 7.58 10.86
N SER A 16 -11.51 8.82 11.23
CA SER A 16 -12.32 9.10 12.42
C SER A 16 -13.81 8.81 12.20
N ALA A 17 -14.54 8.47 13.27
CA ALA A 17 -15.99 8.27 13.23
C ALA A 17 -16.75 9.52 12.74
N ASP A 18 -16.23 10.72 13.00
CA ASP A 18 -16.81 11.97 12.51
C ASP A 18 -16.68 12.11 10.99
N THR A 19 -15.56 11.67 10.41
CA THR A 19 -15.39 11.61 8.95
C THR A 19 -16.40 10.66 8.31
N VAL A 20 -16.59 9.47 8.87
CA VAL A 20 -17.60 8.52 8.39
C VAL A 20 -19.01 9.10 8.52
N ARG A 21 -19.32 9.77 9.65
CA ARG A 21 -20.63 10.41 9.85
C ARG A 21 -20.89 11.48 8.79
N ARG A 22 -19.89 12.31 8.48
CA ARG A 22 -19.96 13.30 7.41
C ARG A 22 -20.20 12.69 6.04
N TRP A 23 -19.59 11.54 5.73
CA TRP A 23 -19.83 10.84 4.46
C TRP A 23 -21.25 10.29 4.36
N VAL A 24 -21.78 9.75 5.46
CA VAL A 24 -23.18 9.33 5.53
C VAL A 24 -24.12 10.53 5.36
N ASP A 25 -23.86 11.64 6.07
CA ASP A 25 -24.68 12.86 5.97
C ASP A 25 -24.62 13.48 4.56
N ALA A 26 -23.48 13.37 3.89
CA ALA A 26 -23.30 13.79 2.51
C ALA A 26 -23.85 12.79 1.47
N GLY A 27 -24.45 11.68 1.90
CA GLY A 27 -24.97 10.63 1.00
C GLY A 27 -23.90 9.84 0.25
N ARG A 28 -22.62 9.97 0.64
CA ARG A 28 -21.49 9.28 0.00
C ARG A 28 -21.36 7.82 0.46
N LEU A 29 -21.82 7.52 1.67
CA LEU A 29 -21.83 6.16 2.24
C LEU A 29 -23.24 5.86 2.76
N ALA A 30 -23.86 4.78 2.25
CA ALA A 30 -25.19 4.36 2.69
C ALA A 30 -25.16 3.85 4.14
N ALA A 31 -26.10 4.31 4.96
CA ALA A 31 -26.30 3.82 6.31
C ALA A 31 -27.78 3.84 6.68
N GLU A 32 -28.22 2.80 7.37
CA GLU A 32 -29.57 2.66 7.89
C GLU A 32 -29.58 2.94 9.39
N ARG A 33 -30.74 3.31 9.95
CA ARG A 33 -30.92 3.40 11.40
C ARG A 33 -31.53 2.10 11.90
N ASP A 34 -30.98 1.56 12.97
CA ASP A 34 -31.59 0.42 13.64
C ASP A 34 -32.78 0.83 14.51
N GLU A 35 -33.41 -0.17 15.12
CA GLU A 35 -34.55 -0.01 16.04
C GLU A 35 -34.23 0.89 17.25
N HIS A 36 -32.94 1.08 17.57
CA HIS A 36 -32.44 1.91 18.66
C HIS A 36 -31.95 3.30 18.17
N GLY A 37 -32.17 3.63 16.89
CA GLY A 37 -31.84 4.91 16.28
C GLY A 37 -30.37 5.11 15.90
N HIS A 38 -29.53 4.09 16.08
CA HIS A 38 -28.10 4.12 15.78
C HIS A 38 -27.86 3.82 14.29
N ARG A 39 -26.92 4.55 13.69
CA ARG A 39 -26.54 4.34 12.28
C ARG A 39 -25.70 3.08 12.11
N GLN A 40 -26.08 2.25 11.14
CA GLN A 40 -25.40 1.03 10.73
C GLN A 40 -25.13 1.06 9.23
N VAL A 41 -23.93 0.67 8.85
CA VAL A 41 -23.49 0.59 7.44
C VAL A 41 -23.53 -0.88 7.03
N ASN A 42 -24.14 -1.19 5.88
CA ASN A 42 -24.07 -2.54 5.32
C ASN A 42 -22.65 -2.87 4.88
N GLY A 43 -22.16 -4.07 5.19
CA GLY A 43 -20.80 -4.49 4.83
C GLY A 43 -20.51 -4.44 3.32
N ALA A 44 -21.51 -4.71 2.47
CA ALA A 44 -21.35 -4.64 1.02
C ALA A 44 -21.12 -3.19 0.55
N ASP A 45 -21.90 -2.25 1.09
CA ASP A 45 -21.77 -0.82 0.77
C ASP A 45 -20.46 -0.25 1.31
N LEU A 46 -20.05 -0.66 2.52
CA LEU A 46 -18.76 -0.26 3.10
C LEU A 46 -17.58 -0.72 2.25
N ALA A 47 -17.59 -1.97 1.78
CA ALA A 47 -16.54 -2.53 0.93
C ALA A 47 -16.49 -1.85 -0.45
N ALA A 48 -17.65 -1.58 -1.05
CA ALA A 48 -17.74 -0.85 -2.32
C ALA A 48 -17.20 0.59 -2.17
N PHE A 49 -17.57 1.27 -1.09
CA PHE A 49 -17.09 2.61 -0.77
C PHE A 49 -15.56 2.65 -0.55
N ALA A 50 -15.02 1.70 0.22
CA ALA A 50 -13.58 1.60 0.45
C ALA A 50 -12.80 1.44 -0.86
N ARG A 51 -13.29 0.59 -1.76
CA ARG A 51 -12.67 0.37 -3.08
C ARG A 51 -12.63 1.63 -3.93
N ALA A 52 -13.68 2.45 -3.88
CA ALA A 52 -13.74 3.71 -4.63
C ALA A 52 -12.78 4.78 -4.10
N GLN A 53 -12.43 4.76 -2.82
CA GLN A 53 -11.54 5.76 -2.19
C GLN A 53 -10.04 5.53 -2.43
N VAL A 54 -9.61 4.30 -2.73
CA VAL A 54 -8.19 3.97 -2.91
C VAL A 54 -7.54 4.71 -4.10
N GLY A 55 -8.33 5.22 -5.05
CA GLY A 55 -7.84 6.00 -6.20
C GLY A 55 -7.76 7.53 -6.01
N GLU A 56 -8.33 8.11 -4.95
CA GLU A 56 -8.40 9.57 -4.76
C GLU A 56 -7.25 10.15 -3.91
N THR A 57 -6.40 9.30 -3.31
CA THR A 57 -5.26 9.77 -2.52
C THR A 57 -4.06 10.07 -3.43
N GLU A 58 -4.13 11.16 -4.18
CA GLU A 58 -2.97 11.71 -4.88
C GLU A 58 -1.91 12.18 -3.86
N SER A 59 -0.84 11.39 -3.78
CA SER A 59 0.53 11.72 -3.40
C SER A 59 0.79 13.02 -2.60
N SER A 60 0.57 12.99 -1.29
CA SER A 60 1.43 13.79 -0.40
C SER A 60 2.75 13.01 -0.27
N ASN A 61 3.74 13.35 -1.10
CA ASN A 61 5.01 12.63 -1.25
C ASN A 61 5.98 12.85 -0.06
N ARG A 62 5.45 12.92 1.16
CA ARG A 62 6.21 12.92 2.43
C ARG A 62 6.37 11.48 2.89
N SER A 63 7.35 10.78 2.31
CA SER A 63 7.74 9.45 2.74
C SER A 63 8.86 9.53 3.80
N SER A 64 8.77 8.73 4.85
CA SER A 64 9.87 8.54 5.82
C SER A 64 11.00 7.66 5.29
N ALA A 65 10.81 7.03 4.12
CA ALA A 65 11.85 6.28 3.44
C ALA A 65 12.97 7.21 2.96
N ARG A 66 14.17 7.02 3.51
CA ARG A 66 15.34 7.83 3.16
C ARG A 66 16.14 7.28 1.99
N ASN A 67 16.00 5.98 1.68
CA ASN A 67 16.76 5.35 0.62
C ASN A 67 15.94 5.40 -0.67
N ARG A 68 16.40 6.21 -1.63
CA ARG A 68 15.75 6.41 -2.93
C ARG A 68 16.76 6.13 -4.04
N PHE A 69 16.47 5.14 -4.86
CA PHE A 69 17.32 4.72 -5.96
C PHE A 69 16.61 5.05 -7.27
N ARG A 70 16.99 6.18 -7.88
CA ARG A 70 16.49 6.56 -9.21
C ARG A 70 17.22 5.74 -10.26
N GLY A 71 16.46 5.15 -11.18
CA GLY A 71 17.00 4.30 -12.22
C GLY A 71 16.03 4.11 -13.37
N ILE A 72 16.38 3.18 -14.26
CA ILE A 72 15.56 2.76 -15.39
C ILE A 72 15.05 1.35 -15.16
N VAL A 73 13.79 1.10 -15.47
CA VAL A 73 13.19 -0.24 -15.41
C VAL A 73 13.79 -1.09 -16.53
N THR A 74 14.38 -2.23 -16.16
CA THR A 74 15.06 -3.15 -17.09
C THR A 74 14.24 -4.40 -17.36
N GLU A 75 13.38 -4.81 -16.42
CA GLU A 75 12.50 -5.97 -16.57
C GLU A 75 11.20 -5.74 -15.80
N VAL A 76 10.08 -6.19 -16.38
CA VAL A 76 8.81 -6.30 -15.66
C VAL A 76 8.17 -7.65 -15.96
N VAL A 77 8.06 -8.50 -14.94
CA VAL A 77 7.35 -9.78 -15.01
C VAL A 77 6.04 -9.63 -14.27
N ARG A 78 4.92 -9.98 -14.91
CA ARG A 78 3.58 -9.92 -14.31
C ARG A 78 2.96 -11.31 -14.31
N ASP A 79 2.41 -11.68 -13.18
CA ASP A 79 1.58 -12.88 -13.04
C ASP A 79 0.10 -12.46 -12.83
N ALA A 80 -0.74 -13.33 -12.28
CA ALA A 80 -2.14 -13.03 -11.99
C ALA A 80 -2.32 -11.94 -10.91
N VAL A 81 -1.53 -12.02 -9.83
CA VAL A 81 -1.68 -11.13 -8.65
C VAL A 81 -0.45 -10.28 -8.40
N MET A 82 0.74 -10.80 -8.69
CA MET A 82 2.01 -10.18 -8.37
C MET A 82 2.74 -9.70 -9.64
N ALA A 83 3.63 -8.75 -9.44
CA ALA A 83 4.60 -8.30 -10.42
C ALA A 83 5.99 -8.19 -9.79
N GLN A 84 6.99 -8.55 -10.57
CA GLN A 84 8.40 -8.27 -10.31
C GLN A 84 8.83 -7.15 -11.24
N VAL A 85 9.45 -6.12 -10.66
CA VAL A 85 10.01 -4.99 -11.40
C VAL A 85 11.49 -4.91 -11.06
N GLU A 86 12.33 -4.96 -12.07
CA GLU A 86 13.76 -4.71 -11.94
C GLU A 86 14.08 -3.29 -12.40
N ILE A 87 14.89 -2.58 -11.60
CA ILE A 87 15.42 -1.27 -11.96
C ILE A 87 16.94 -1.24 -11.77
N ALA A 88 17.62 -0.81 -12.82
CA ALA A 88 19.03 -0.48 -12.81
C ALA A 88 19.21 0.96 -12.31
N ALA A 89 19.82 1.12 -11.14
CA ALA A 89 20.04 2.39 -10.47
C ALA A 89 21.54 2.62 -10.20
N GLY A 90 22.23 3.17 -11.19
CA GLY A 90 23.69 3.32 -11.14
C GLY A 90 24.37 1.95 -11.09
N PRO A 91 25.27 1.69 -10.11
CA PRO A 91 25.93 0.38 -9.98
C PRO A 91 25.04 -0.70 -9.34
N PHE A 92 23.81 -0.36 -8.95
CA PHE A 92 22.93 -1.26 -8.20
C PHE A 92 21.80 -1.81 -9.08
N ARG A 93 21.50 -3.09 -8.93
CA ARG A 93 20.29 -3.74 -9.43
C ARG A 93 19.29 -3.86 -8.29
N VAL A 94 18.14 -3.21 -8.41
CA VAL A 94 17.08 -3.23 -7.40
C VAL A 94 15.89 -4.01 -7.94
N VAL A 95 15.43 -5.01 -7.20
CA VAL A 95 14.24 -5.80 -7.55
C VAL A 95 13.14 -5.49 -6.55
N SER A 96 11.95 -5.13 -7.06
CA SER A 96 10.75 -4.93 -6.28
C SER A 96 9.72 -5.98 -6.62
N LEU A 97 9.14 -6.60 -5.59
CA LEU A 97 7.92 -7.39 -5.71
C LEU A 97 6.75 -6.53 -5.24
N MET A 98 5.74 -6.39 -6.09
CA MET A 98 4.53 -5.62 -5.82
C MET A 98 3.31 -6.31 -6.43
N SER A 99 2.11 -5.78 -6.19
CA SER A 99 0.93 -6.30 -6.88
C SER A 99 1.00 -5.96 -8.38
N ARG A 100 0.42 -6.83 -9.21
CA ARG A 100 0.25 -6.56 -10.64
C ARG A 100 -0.47 -5.24 -10.87
N GLN A 101 -1.56 -5.01 -10.13
CA GLN A 101 -2.36 -3.79 -10.23
C GLN A 101 -1.51 -2.53 -9.98
N ALA A 102 -0.65 -2.52 -8.96
CA ALA A 102 0.21 -1.37 -8.67
C ALA A 102 1.22 -1.11 -9.80
N ALA A 103 1.79 -2.17 -10.39
CA ALA A 103 2.70 -2.03 -11.52
C ALA A 103 1.98 -1.48 -12.78
N ASP A 104 0.73 -1.88 -12.99
CA ASP A 104 -0.11 -1.41 -14.11
C ASP A 104 -0.55 0.05 -13.90
N GLU A 105 -1.01 0.41 -12.70
CA GLU A 105 -1.40 1.78 -12.35
C GLU A 105 -0.24 2.78 -12.44
N LEU A 106 0.97 2.33 -12.10
CA LEU A 106 2.20 3.14 -12.22
C LEU A 106 2.74 3.20 -13.65
N GLY A 107 2.17 2.44 -14.60
CA GLY A 107 2.66 2.37 -15.98
C GLY A 107 4.09 1.84 -16.08
N LEU A 108 4.48 0.90 -15.22
CA LEU A 108 5.85 0.38 -15.18
C LEU A 108 6.13 -0.50 -16.40
N GLU A 109 6.99 -0.04 -17.27
CA GLU A 109 7.41 -0.76 -18.48
C GLU A 109 8.93 -0.67 -18.62
N VAL A 110 9.51 -1.62 -19.37
CA VAL A 110 10.95 -1.59 -19.68
C VAL A 110 11.27 -0.27 -20.38
N GLY A 111 12.28 0.44 -19.88
CA GLY A 111 12.71 1.75 -20.39
C GLY A 111 12.15 2.95 -19.61
N VAL A 112 11.16 2.76 -18.73
CA VAL A 112 10.60 3.85 -17.93
C VAL A 112 11.55 4.22 -16.79
N VAL A 113 11.66 5.53 -16.50
CA VAL A 113 12.38 6.03 -15.33
C VAL A 113 11.54 5.82 -14.08
N ALA A 114 12.11 5.16 -13.07
CA ALA A 114 11.45 4.89 -11.80
C ALA A 114 12.36 5.22 -10.61
N ILE A 115 11.74 5.38 -9.43
CA ILE A 115 12.47 5.58 -8.17
C ILE A 115 12.06 4.45 -7.23
N ALA A 116 12.99 3.53 -6.95
CA ALA A 116 12.79 2.55 -5.90
C ALA A 116 12.94 3.24 -4.53
N VAL A 117 11.89 3.17 -3.71
CA VAL A 117 11.83 3.79 -2.38
C VAL A 117 11.86 2.70 -1.32
N ILE A 118 12.93 2.64 -0.53
CA ILE A 118 13.16 1.60 0.46
C ILE A 118 13.15 2.22 1.86
N LYS A 119 12.33 1.66 2.75
CA LYS A 119 12.26 2.11 4.15
C LYS A 119 13.55 1.76 4.89
N SER A 120 14.11 2.71 5.61
CA SER A 120 15.40 2.55 6.30
C SER A 120 15.42 1.46 7.38
N THR A 121 14.25 1.02 7.86
CA THR A 121 14.13 -0.07 8.84
C THR A 121 14.31 -1.46 8.25
N ASN A 122 14.33 -1.60 6.93
CA ASN A 122 14.44 -2.88 6.24
C ASN A 122 15.83 -3.00 5.60
N VAL A 123 16.85 -3.08 6.44
CA VAL A 123 18.25 -3.20 6.02
C VAL A 123 18.91 -4.37 6.76
N VAL A 124 19.74 -5.12 6.04
CA VAL A 124 20.64 -6.12 6.61
C VAL A 124 22.05 -5.58 6.45
N VAL A 125 22.87 -5.70 7.49
CA VAL A 125 24.27 -5.27 7.49
C VAL A 125 25.15 -6.51 7.62
N GLU A 126 26.11 -6.63 6.71
CA GLU A 126 27.08 -7.72 6.71
C GLU A 126 28.50 -7.15 6.72
N ILE A 127 29.42 -7.84 7.40
CA ILE A 127 30.85 -7.57 7.28
C ILE A 127 31.38 -8.53 6.21
N PRO A 128 31.97 -8.02 5.12
CA PRO A 128 32.55 -8.87 4.10
C PRO A 128 33.62 -9.80 4.69
N GLY A 129 33.50 -11.11 4.48
CA GLY A 129 34.58 -12.07 4.73
C GLY A 129 34.76 -12.62 6.15
N HIS A 130 33.76 -12.61 7.05
CA HIS A 130 33.89 -13.29 8.34
C HIS A 130 33.65 -14.81 8.23
N GLU A 131 34.66 -15.56 7.77
CA GLU A 131 34.73 -17.01 8.03
C GLU A 131 34.83 -17.21 9.55
N ARG A 132 33.88 -17.93 10.16
CA ARG A 132 33.96 -18.24 11.59
C ARG A 132 35.21 -19.09 11.83
N VAL A 133 36.25 -18.50 12.42
CA VAL A 133 37.38 -19.26 12.95
C VAL A 133 36.82 -20.23 14.00
N PRO A 134 36.96 -21.56 13.84
CA PRO A 134 36.52 -22.50 14.85
C PRO A 134 37.26 -22.20 16.16
N SER A 135 36.49 -21.97 17.23
CA SER A 135 37.01 -21.87 18.59
C SER A 135 37.68 -23.20 18.94
N SER A 136 39.00 -23.27 18.81
CA SER A 136 39.80 -24.36 19.38
C SER A 136 39.67 -24.33 20.90
N LEU A 137 39.30 -25.49 21.47
CA LEU A 137 39.24 -25.77 22.91
C LEU A 137 40.60 -25.53 23.61
#